data_AF-A0A7C6W870-F1
#
_entry.id   AF-A0A7C6W870-F1
#
_cell.length_a   1.000
_cell.length_b   1.000
_cell.length_c   1.000
_cell.angle_alpha   90.00
_cell.angle_beta   90.00
_cell.angle_gamma   90.00
#
_symmetry.space_group_name_H-M   'P 1'
#
loop_
_entity.id
_entity.type
_entity.pdbx_description
1 polymer ?
#
loop_
_entity_poly.entity_id
_entity_poly.type
_entity_poly.pdbx_seq_one_letter_code
_entity_poly.pdbx_strand_id
1 'polypeptide(L)'
;MAKEHSNSLKIRRLPYSRLLKAETADYSERVISIIEEHKPKSPFINQLFGLLLKKRGDINLLRLNYGVDTERLKVKKQKEKMLLIISMFKLKAKMLDDAIEESHLQVLTNAIKTHLCYLHKCKNDKVLNQKIAGFFDMVAKSEPLAAVIDKHGLIDEFDQVYNAHKKFNSIVKRRIELLSKRPKVSSRAISKDLLSRIDHLFQGVELAYIVSLEDDVDAATDSHEELALLIKTLNQLSEMYYKSAKLREQNNQRNAVKADNKNSDSVVP
;
A
#
# COMPACT_ATOMS: atom_id res chain seq x y z
N MET A 1 -7.00 -45.18 -23.02
CA MET A 1 -5.56 -45.31 -23.26
C MET A 1 -4.87 -44.05 -22.76
N ALA A 2 -4.12 -44.19 -21.67
CA ALA A 2 -3.47 -43.10 -20.98
C ALA A 2 -2.34 -42.53 -21.84
N LYS A 3 -2.38 -41.22 -22.10
CA LYS A 3 -1.22 -40.50 -22.64
C LYS A 3 -0.19 -40.41 -21.53
N GLU A 4 0.77 -41.32 -21.54
CA GLU A 4 2.02 -41.18 -20.81
C GLU A 4 2.59 -39.79 -21.09
N HIS A 5 2.65 -38.99 -20.04
CA HIS A 5 3.25 -37.67 -20.10
C HIS A 5 4.74 -37.89 -20.28
N SER A 6 5.23 -37.72 -21.51
CA SER A 6 6.67 -37.57 -21.75
C SER A 6 7.20 -36.54 -20.76
N ASN A 7 8.11 -36.98 -19.90
CA ASN A 7 8.85 -36.20 -18.93
C ASN A 7 9.28 -34.84 -19.51
N SER A 8 8.50 -33.79 -19.28
CA SER A 8 9.03 -32.45 -19.48
C SER A 8 9.88 -32.15 -18.25
N LEU A 9 11.17 -32.49 -18.32
CA LEU A 9 12.21 -32.15 -17.32
C LEU A 9 12.47 -30.64 -17.21
N LYS A 10 11.58 -29.84 -17.82
CA LYS A 10 11.50 -28.40 -17.68
C LYS A 10 10.70 -28.07 -16.42
N ILE A 11 11.26 -27.22 -15.59
CA ILE A 11 10.57 -26.66 -14.44
C ILE A 11 9.49 -25.69 -14.95
N ARG A 12 8.27 -25.85 -14.47
CA ARG A 12 7.12 -25.03 -14.86
C ARG A 12 7.32 -23.60 -14.36
N ARG A 13 7.37 -22.64 -15.29
CA ARG A 13 7.48 -21.21 -14.97
C ARG A 13 6.13 -20.63 -14.56
N LEU A 14 6.13 -19.77 -13.53
CA LEU A 14 4.94 -19.06 -13.07
C LEU A 14 4.82 -17.70 -13.78
N PRO A 15 3.64 -17.36 -14.33
CA PRO A 15 3.44 -16.04 -14.90
C PRO A 15 3.49 -14.96 -13.81
N TYR A 16 4.44 -14.03 -13.93
CA TYR A 16 4.76 -13.02 -12.90
C TYR A 16 3.57 -12.13 -12.50
N SER A 17 2.61 -11.94 -13.40
CA SER A 17 1.42 -11.11 -13.15
C SER A 17 0.36 -11.76 -12.27
N ARG A 18 0.45 -13.08 -12.01
CA ARG A 18 -0.61 -13.84 -11.33
C ARG A 18 -0.38 -14.04 -9.83
N LEU A 19 0.82 -13.79 -9.34
CA LEU A 19 1.16 -13.94 -7.93
C LEU A 19 0.88 -12.65 -7.15
N LEU A 20 0.37 -12.80 -5.94
CA LEU A 20 0.29 -11.68 -5.01
C LEU A 20 1.67 -11.34 -4.45
N LYS A 21 1.80 -10.13 -3.90
CA LYS A 21 3.02 -9.63 -3.27
C LYS A 21 3.57 -10.62 -2.22
N ALA A 22 2.72 -11.03 -1.28
CA ALA A 22 3.08 -11.95 -0.20
C ALA A 22 3.43 -13.36 -0.73
N GLU A 23 2.64 -13.87 -1.68
CA GLU A 23 2.93 -15.16 -2.31
C GLU A 23 4.24 -15.19 -3.06
N THR A 24 4.61 -14.09 -3.70
CA THR A 24 5.90 -13.98 -4.37
C THR A 24 7.04 -14.14 -3.36
N ALA A 25 6.89 -13.55 -2.17
CA ALA A 25 7.87 -13.71 -1.10
C ALA A 25 7.92 -15.16 -0.60
N ASP A 26 6.77 -15.76 -0.33
CA ASP A 26 6.68 -17.13 0.19
C ASP A 26 7.16 -18.17 -0.82
N TYR A 27 6.83 -17.99 -2.10
CA TYR A 27 7.32 -18.83 -3.18
C TYR A 27 8.84 -18.75 -3.27
N SER A 28 9.40 -17.54 -3.21
CA SER A 28 10.85 -17.33 -3.31
C SER A 28 11.60 -17.95 -2.14
N GLU A 29 11.07 -17.83 -0.92
CA GLU A 29 11.65 -18.52 0.24
C GLU A 29 11.57 -20.03 0.13
N ARG A 30 10.45 -20.59 -0.33
CA ARG A 30 10.34 -22.04 -0.53
C ARG A 30 11.31 -22.55 -1.59
N VAL A 31 11.51 -21.80 -2.68
CA VAL A 31 12.55 -22.13 -3.68
C VAL A 31 13.94 -22.14 -3.03
N ILE A 32 14.25 -21.14 -2.20
CA ILE A 32 15.52 -21.09 -1.46
C ILE A 32 15.66 -22.31 -0.56
N SER A 33 14.64 -22.64 0.25
CA SER A 33 14.68 -23.80 1.15
C SER A 33 14.87 -25.12 0.40
N ILE A 34 14.16 -25.34 -0.71
CA ILE A 34 14.31 -26.57 -1.51
C ILE A 34 15.75 -26.74 -2.00
N ILE A 35 16.39 -25.65 -2.44
CA ILE A 35 17.77 -25.70 -2.94
C ILE A 35 18.77 -25.87 -1.80
N GLU A 36 18.54 -25.24 -0.65
CA GLU A 36 19.36 -25.46 0.56
C GLU A 36 19.26 -26.90 1.08
N GLU A 37 18.11 -27.55 0.95
CA GLU A 37 17.89 -28.94 1.32
C GLU A 37 18.60 -29.92 0.38
N HIS A 38 18.53 -29.69 -0.94
CA HIS A 38 19.14 -30.58 -1.94
C HIS A 38 20.66 -30.38 -2.10
N LYS A 39 21.21 -29.24 -1.68
CA LYS A 39 22.66 -28.92 -1.71
C LYS A 39 23.35 -29.29 -3.03
N PRO A 40 22.93 -28.72 -4.17
CA PRO A 40 23.54 -29.03 -5.45
C PRO A 40 25.03 -28.66 -5.45
N LYS A 41 25.86 -29.58 -5.93
CA LYS A 41 27.32 -29.43 -6.13
C LYS A 41 27.63 -28.63 -7.38
N SER A 42 26.69 -28.56 -8.34
CA SER A 42 26.87 -27.82 -9.59
C SER A 42 27.30 -26.35 -9.33
N PRO A 43 28.47 -25.92 -9.84
CA PRO A 43 28.96 -24.56 -9.63
C PRO A 43 28.03 -23.52 -10.26
N PHE A 44 27.34 -23.88 -11.35
CA PHE A 44 26.39 -23.01 -12.03
C PHE A 44 25.17 -22.72 -11.14
N ILE A 45 24.60 -23.77 -10.52
CA ILE A 45 23.46 -23.63 -9.61
C ILE A 45 23.89 -22.80 -8.39
N ASN A 46 25.06 -23.06 -7.82
CA ASN A 46 25.56 -22.35 -6.65
C ASN A 46 25.78 -20.85 -6.89
N GLN A 47 26.29 -20.46 -8.07
CA GLN A 47 26.44 -19.05 -8.43
C GLN A 47 25.08 -18.33 -8.52
N LEU A 48 24.11 -18.93 -9.24
CA LEU A 48 22.77 -18.36 -9.39
C LEU A 48 22.03 -18.33 -8.05
N PHE A 49 22.20 -19.35 -7.23
CA PHE A 49 21.64 -19.42 -5.89
C PHE A 49 22.22 -18.33 -4.98
N GLY A 50 23.53 -18.09 -5.03
CA GLY A 50 24.17 -16.98 -4.31
C GLY A 50 23.63 -15.60 -4.73
N LEU A 51 23.30 -15.39 -6.00
CA LEU A 51 22.63 -14.17 -6.47
C LEU A 51 21.20 -14.03 -5.93
N LEU A 52 20.47 -15.13 -5.76
CA LEU A 52 19.14 -15.14 -5.18
C LEU A 52 19.20 -14.87 -3.66
N LEU A 53 20.17 -15.43 -2.95
CA LEU A 53 20.37 -15.19 -1.51
C LEU A 53 20.65 -13.72 -1.18
N LYS A 54 21.41 -13.01 -2.04
CA LYS A 54 21.63 -11.56 -1.91
C LYS A 54 20.33 -10.75 -1.94
N LYS A 55 19.22 -11.33 -2.41
CA LYS A 55 17.90 -10.70 -2.51
C LYS A 55 16.97 -11.02 -1.32
N ARG A 56 17.45 -11.66 -0.25
CA ARG A 56 16.65 -11.87 0.98
C ARG A 56 16.08 -10.57 1.57
N GLY A 57 16.79 -9.45 1.47
CA GLY A 57 16.26 -8.13 1.88
C GLY A 57 15.00 -7.74 1.10
N ASP A 58 14.98 -7.99 -0.20
CA ASP A 58 13.86 -7.71 -1.09
C ASP A 58 12.65 -8.63 -0.79
N ILE A 59 12.90 -9.90 -0.44
CA ILE A 59 11.86 -10.84 0.04
C ILE A 59 11.20 -10.31 1.32
N ASN A 60 11.99 -9.80 2.27
CA ASN A 60 11.47 -9.23 3.52
C ASN A 60 10.61 -7.98 3.25
N LEU A 61 11.01 -7.12 2.32
CA LEU A 61 10.19 -5.98 1.89
C LEU A 61 8.86 -6.43 1.28
N LEU A 62 8.85 -7.56 0.57
CA LEU A 62 7.62 -8.13 0.02
C LEU A 62 6.66 -8.63 1.11
N ARG A 63 7.17 -9.19 2.21
CA ARG A 63 6.39 -9.65 3.37
C ARG A 63 5.81 -8.52 4.23
N LEU A 64 6.29 -7.28 4.08
CA LEU A 64 5.75 -6.15 4.85
C LEU A 64 4.25 -5.97 4.56
N ASN A 65 3.44 -6.24 5.57
CA ASN A 65 1.99 -6.01 5.57
C ASN A 65 1.72 -4.65 6.18
N TYR A 66 1.43 -3.66 5.33
CA TYR A 66 0.83 -2.42 5.80
C TYR A 66 -0.66 -2.70 5.98
N GLY A 67 -1.07 -2.97 7.22
CA GLY A 67 -2.48 -3.10 7.58
C GLY A 67 -3.28 -1.82 7.32
N VAL A 68 -4.52 -1.78 7.81
CA VAL A 68 -5.36 -0.59 7.70
C VAL A 68 -4.63 0.63 8.26
N ASP A 69 -4.55 1.71 7.48
CA ASP A 69 -4.00 3.00 7.91
C ASP A 69 -4.94 3.61 8.98
N THR A 70 -4.72 3.23 10.24
CA THR A 70 -5.53 3.68 11.38
C THR A 70 -5.46 5.18 11.58
N GLU A 71 -4.34 5.81 11.22
CA GLU A 71 -4.18 7.26 11.26
C GLU A 71 -5.06 7.94 10.20
N ARG A 72 -5.28 7.34 9.02
CA ARG A 72 -6.26 7.88 8.04
C ARG A 72 -7.67 7.98 8.64
N LEU A 73 -8.10 6.98 9.40
CA LEU A 73 -9.40 7.00 10.06
C LEU A 73 -9.48 8.10 11.12
N LYS A 74 -8.42 8.26 11.91
CA LYS A 74 -8.31 9.34 12.91
C LYS A 74 -8.31 10.73 12.26
N VAL A 75 -7.56 10.91 11.16
CA VAL A 75 -7.54 12.16 10.38
C VAL A 75 -8.95 12.51 9.90
N LYS A 76 -9.68 11.54 9.34
CA LYS A 76 -11.06 11.76 8.88
C LYS A 76 -11.98 12.23 10.01
N LYS A 77 -12.00 11.49 11.13
CA LYS A 77 -12.83 11.82 12.30
C LYS A 77 -12.48 13.19 12.88
N GLN A 78 -11.19 13.50 13.01
CA GLN A 78 -10.74 14.78 13.56
C GLN A 78 -11.03 15.95 12.60
N LYS A 79 -10.94 15.73 11.28
CA LYS A 79 -11.33 16.71 10.26
C LYS A 79 -12.80 17.08 10.36
N GLU A 80 -13.68 16.07 10.45
CA GLU A 80 -15.11 16.27 10.61
C GLU A 80 -15.41 17.06 11.89
N LYS A 81 -14.80 16.68 13.02
CA LYS A 81 -14.94 17.41 14.28
C LYS A 81 -14.46 18.87 14.17
N MET A 82 -13.31 19.10 13.54
CA MET A 82 -12.77 20.46 13.34
C MET A 82 -13.69 21.30 12.47
N LEU A 83 -14.20 20.76 11.36
CA LEU A 83 -15.11 21.48 10.47
C LEU A 83 -16.44 21.81 11.17
N LEU A 84 -16.93 20.94 12.05
CA LEU A 84 -18.11 21.20 12.87
C LEU A 84 -17.88 22.37 13.82
N ILE A 85 -16.76 22.38 14.55
CA ILE A 85 -16.39 23.47 15.48
C ILE A 85 -16.27 24.80 14.72
N ILE A 86 -15.60 24.80 13.56
CA ILE A 86 -15.50 25.99 12.70
C ILE A 86 -16.89 26.43 12.21
N SER A 87 -17.79 25.50 11.92
CA SER A 87 -19.15 25.83 11.49
C SER A 87 -19.99 26.44 12.61
N MET A 88 -19.83 25.95 13.85
CA MET A 88 -20.44 26.55 15.04
C MET A 88 -19.92 27.97 15.29
N PHE A 89 -18.61 28.18 15.20
CA PHE A 89 -18.01 29.52 15.33
C PHE A 89 -18.57 30.49 14.28
N LYS A 90 -18.62 30.08 13.01
CA LYS A 90 -19.21 30.90 11.93
C LYS A 90 -20.68 31.22 12.17
N LEU A 91 -21.46 30.26 12.67
CA LEU A 91 -22.87 30.47 12.96
C LEU A 91 -23.06 31.50 14.08
N LYS A 92 -22.29 31.38 15.17
CA LYS A 92 -22.32 32.34 16.28
C LYS A 92 -21.92 33.74 15.85
N ALA A 93 -20.84 33.87 15.08
CA ALA A 93 -20.43 35.16 14.53
C ALA A 93 -21.52 35.78 13.63
N LYS A 94 -22.19 34.96 12.81
CA LYS A 94 -23.31 35.43 11.99
C LYS A 94 -24.52 35.86 12.82
N MET A 95 -24.89 35.10 13.85
CA MET A 95 -26.00 35.46 14.74
C MET A 95 -25.74 36.79 15.48
N LEU A 96 -24.48 37.09 15.81
CA LEU A 96 -24.10 38.37 16.39
C LEU A 96 -24.16 39.51 15.37
N ASP A 97 -23.72 39.29 14.14
CA ASP A 97 -23.81 40.24 13.02
C ASP A 97 -25.27 40.59 12.69
N ASP A 98 -26.18 39.60 12.71
CA ASP A 98 -27.62 39.80 12.48
C ASP A 98 -28.31 40.52 13.66
N ALA A 99 -27.76 40.42 14.89
CA ALA A 99 -28.36 40.99 16.09
C ALA A 99 -27.85 42.40 16.44
N ILE A 100 -26.62 42.73 16.02
CA ILE A 100 -25.92 43.97 16.36
C ILE A 100 -25.42 44.55 15.03
N GLU A 101 -26.14 45.54 14.47
CA GLU A 101 -25.74 46.25 13.23
C GLU A 101 -24.52 47.17 13.48
N GLU A 102 -23.39 46.62 13.94
CA GLU A 102 -22.14 47.34 14.18
C GLU A 102 -21.13 47.13 13.03
N SER A 103 -20.54 48.24 12.56
CA SER A 103 -19.46 48.25 11.56
C SER A 103 -18.26 47.34 11.93
N HIS A 104 -18.01 47.12 13.22
CA HIS A 104 -16.89 46.31 13.69
C HIS A 104 -17.09 44.80 13.48
N LEU A 105 -18.33 44.31 13.50
CA LEU A 105 -18.66 42.91 13.19
C LEU A 105 -18.42 42.56 11.71
N GLN A 106 -18.51 43.55 10.82
CA GLN A 106 -18.20 43.36 9.40
C GLN A 106 -16.75 42.93 9.17
N VAL A 107 -15.80 43.40 10.00
CA VAL A 107 -14.38 43.00 9.91
C VAL A 107 -14.22 41.50 10.19
N LEU A 108 -14.93 40.99 11.20
CA LEU A 108 -14.95 39.57 11.54
C LEU A 108 -15.67 38.75 10.46
N THR A 109 -16.84 39.20 9.99
CA THR A 109 -17.59 38.55 8.91
C THR A 109 -16.75 38.46 7.62
N ASN A 110 -15.97 39.50 7.30
CA ASN A 110 -15.07 39.50 6.16
C ASN A 110 -13.90 38.51 6.34
N ALA A 111 -13.28 38.45 7.51
CA ALA A 111 -12.23 37.48 7.81
C ALA A 111 -12.76 36.03 7.68
N ILE A 112 -13.97 35.77 8.19
CA ILE A 112 -14.67 34.49 8.06
C ILE A 112 -14.95 34.15 6.59
N LYS A 113 -15.46 35.11 5.80
CA LYS A 113 -15.76 34.91 4.37
C LYS A 113 -14.50 34.61 3.57
N THR A 114 -13.39 35.28 3.86
CA THR A 114 -12.12 35.09 3.15
C THR A 114 -11.51 33.71 3.44
N HIS A 115 -11.44 33.33 4.72
CA HIS A 115 -10.63 32.19 5.14
C HIS A 115 -11.45 30.94 5.51
N LEU A 116 -12.62 31.09 6.14
CA LEU A 116 -13.37 29.97 6.73
C LEU A 116 -14.61 29.55 5.92
N CYS A 117 -14.91 30.25 4.82
CA CYS A 117 -15.93 29.83 3.85
C CYS A 117 -15.44 28.72 2.93
N TYR A 118 -16.38 27.85 2.56
CA TYR A 118 -16.18 26.75 1.62
C TYR A 118 -15.03 25.79 1.98
N LEU A 119 -14.71 25.63 3.27
CA LEU A 119 -13.70 24.65 3.72
C LEU A 119 -14.02 23.22 3.27
N HIS A 120 -15.30 22.86 3.16
CA HIS A 120 -15.75 21.57 2.64
C HIS A 120 -15.42 21.36 1.14
N LYS A 121 -15.24 22.44 0.36
CA LYS A 121 -14.88 22.40 -1.06
C LYS A 121 -13.37 22.35 -1.30
N CYS A 122 -12.55 22.32 -0.26
CA CYS A 122 -11.09 22.28 -0.40
C CYS A 122 -10.64 20.95 -1.03
N LYS A 123 -9.90 21.03 -2.14
CA LYS A 123 -9.42 19.86 -2.90
C LYS A 123 -8.51 18.93 -2.10
N ASN A 124 -7.73 19.47 -1.16
CA ASN A 124 -6.82 18.69 -0.32
C ASN A 124 -6.66 19.31 1.08
N ASP A 125 -6.09 18.53 2.00
CA ASP A 125 -5.90 18.95 3.41
C ASP A 125 -4.84 20.07 3.55
N LYS A 126 -3.93 20.23 2.57
CA LYS A 126 -2.94 21.31 2.56
C LYS A 126 -3.61 22.68 2.38
N VAL A 127 -4.52 22.79 1.41
CA VAL A 127 -5.29 24.02 1.15
C VAL A 127 -6.22 24.33 2.32
N LEU A 128 -6.85 23.29 2.89
CA LEU A 128 -7.66 23.43 4.11
C LEU A 128 -6.85 24.04 5.25
N ASN A 129 -5.67 23.47 5.55
CA ASN A 129 -4.78 23.96 6.60
C ASN A 129 -4.29 25.38 6.35
N GLN A 130 -3.92 25.69 5.11
CA GLN A 130 -3.45 27.04 4.76
C GLN A 130 -4.54 28.10 4.97
N LYS A 131 -5.79 27.78 4.62
CA LYS A 131 -6.91 28.69 4.85
C LYS A 131 -7.16 28.96 6.33
N ILE A 132 -7.20 27.88 7.14
CA ILE A 132 -7.44 27.99 8.59
C ILE A 132 -6.27 28.70 9.28
N ALA A 133 -5.03 28.39 8.90
CA ALA A 133 -3.85 29.10 9.38
C ALA A 133 -3.88 30.58 9.01
N GLY A 134 -4.25 30.91 7.76
CA GLY A 134 -4.39 32.30 7.31
C GLY A 134 -5.41 33.10 8.11
N PHE A 135 -6.50 32.46 8.57
CA PHE A 135 -7.45 33.08 9.50
C PHE A 135 -6.77 33.44 10.83
N PHE A 136 -6.03 32.51 11.44
CA PHE A 136 -5.31 32.77 12.70
C PHE A 136 -4.23 33.84 12.55
N ASP A 137 -3.49 33.81 11.44
CA ASP A 137 -2.48 34.83 11.15
C ASP A 137 -3.12 36.21 10.97
N MET A 138 -4.32 36.28 10.38
CA MET A 138 -5.07 37.53 10.22
C MET A 138 -5.55 38.06 11.58
N VAL A 139 -6.06 37.20 12.46
CA VAL A 139 -6.47 37.58 13.83
C VAL A 139 -5.26 38.05 14.64
N ALA A 140 -4.12 37.37 14.55
CA ALA A 140 -2.91 37.73 15.29
C ALA A 140 -2.29 39.06 14.84
N LYS A 141 -2.46 39.45 13.57
CA LYS A 141 -1.89 40.69 13.01
C LYS A 141 -2.83 41.88 13.07
N SER A 142 -4.14 41.64 13.18
CA SER A 142 -5.17 42.69 13.14
C SER A 142 -5.73 42.93 14.53
N GLU A 143 -5.20 43.95 15.21
CA GLU A 143 -5.72 44.44 16.48
C GLU A 143 -7.25 44.67 16.49
N PRO A 144 -7.87 45.32 15.49
CA PRO A 144 -9.33 45.49 15.49
C PRO A 144 -10.10 44.16 15.39
N LEU A 145 -9.54 43.17 14.70
CA LEU A 145 -10.19 41.84 14.60
C LEU A 145 -10.09 41.06 15.92
N ALA A 146 -8.95 41.14 16.60
CA ALA A 146 -8.77 40.56 17.92
C ALA A 146 -9.69 41.21 18.97
N ALA A 147 -9.78 42.55 18.95
CA ALA A 147 -10.64 43.30 19.87
C ALA A 147 -12.13 42.98 19.67
N VAL A 148 -12.59 42.74 18.44
CA VAL A 148 -13.97 42.32 18.15
C VAL A 148 -14.26 40.93 18.69
N ILE A 149 -13.32 39.99 18.55
CA ILE A 149 -13.48 38.63 19.11
C ILE A 149 -13.60 38.69 20.64
N ASP A 150 -12.81 39.55 21.29
CA ASP A 150 -12.85 39.76 22.74
C ASP A 150 -14.14 40.46 23.19
N LYS A 151 -14.44 41.64 22.63
CA LYS A 151 -15.60 42.48 22.96
C LYS A 151 -16.93 41.70 22.88
N HIS A 152 -17.06 40.80 21.90
CA HIS A 152 -18.29 40.02 21.69
C HIS A 152 -18.25 38.62 22.33
N GLY A 153 -17.25 38.34 23.17
CA GLY A 153 -17.18 37.09 23.95
C GLY A 153 -16.97 35.83 23.11
N LEU A 154 -16.31 35.95 21.95
CA LEU A 154 -16.05 34.85 21.02
C LEU A 154 -14.68 34.16 21.23
N ILE A 155 -13.95 34.56 22.28
CA ILE A 155 -12.60 34.02 22.58
C ILE A 155 -12.64 32.52 22.79
N ASP A 156 -13.60 32.02 23.57
CA ASP A 156 -13.69 30.59 23.88
C ASP A 156 -13.90 29.76 22.61
N GLU A 157 -14.75 30.22 21.69
CA GLU A 157 -14.98 29.55 20.42
C GLU A 157 -13.78 29.68 19.47
N PHE A 158 -13.12 30.83 19.46
CA PHE A 158 -11.88 31.01 18.71
C PHE A 158 -10.80 30.03 19.19
N ASP A 159 -10.61 29.89 20.50
CA ASP A 159 -9.67 28.95 21.11
C ASP A 159 -10.07 27.50 20.83
N GLN A 160 -11.36 27.17 20.82
CA GLN A 160 -11.84 25.85 20.41
C GLN A 160 -11.47 25.55 18.94
N VAL A 161 -11.63 26.52 18.04
CA VAL A 161 -11.24 26.40 16.62
C VAL A 161 -9.73 26.22 16.50
N TYR A 162 -8.94 27.01 17.23
CA TYR A 162 -7.48 26.93 17.26
C TYR A 162 -7.00 25.55 17.76
N ASN A 163 -7.53 25.09 18.89
CA ASN A 163 -7.19 23.80 19.48
C ASN A 163 -7.60 22.62 18.58
N ALA A 164 -8.77 22.72 17.93
CA ALA A 164 -9.22 21.71 16.97
C ALA A 164 -8.30 21.60 15.76
N HIS A 165 -7.84 22.73 15.22
CA HIS A 165 -6.88 22.79 14.12
C HIS A 165 -5.49 22.27 14.52
N LYS A 166 -4.99 22.66 15.71
CA LYS A 166 -3.72 22.15 16.25
C LYS A 166 -3.75 20.63 16.40
N LYS A 167 -4.85 20.08 16.92
CA LYS A 167 -5.06 18.63 17.05
C LYS A 167 -5.19 17.92 15.70
N PHE A 168 -5.86 18.52 14.71
CA PHE A 168 -5.90 17.99 13.36
C PHE A 168 -4.49 17.89 12.76
N ASN A 169 -3.71 18.96 12.86
CA ASN A 169 -2.35 19.02 12.33
C ASN A 169 -1.38 18.04 12.99
N SER A 170 -1.48 17.81 14.30
CA SER A 170 -0.62 16.82 14.96
C SER A 170 -0.86 15.39 14.44
N ILE A 171 -2.13 15.02 14.20
CA ILE A 171 -2.49 13.72 13.63
C ILE A 171 -2.02 13.62 12.17
N VAL A 172 -2.19 14.68 11.38
CA VAL A 172 -1.71 14.73 9.99
C VAL A 172 -0.19 14.57 9.93
N LYS A 173 0.56 15.30 10.77
CA LYS A 173 2.03 15.18 10.87
C LYS A 173 2.46 13.77 11.22
N ARG A 174 1.86 13.18 12.27
CA ARG A 174 2.12 11.79 12.67
C ARG A 174 1.89 10.81 11.52
N ARG A 175 0.80 10.98 10.76
CA ARG A 175 0.52 10.14 9.59
C ARG A 175 1.59 10.29 8.52
N ILE A 176 2.02 11.52 8.21
CA ILE A 176 3.07 11.78 7.23
C ILE A 176 4.39 11.12 7.66
N GLU A 177 4.78 11.22 8.93
CA GLU A 177 5.98 10.57 9.47
C GLU A 177 5.93 9.05 9.38
N LEU A 178 4.77 8.44 9.62
CA LEU A 178 4.60 7.00 9.44
C LEU A 178 4.67 6.59 7.97
N LEU A 179 4.12 7.41 7.06
CA LEU A 179 4.20 7.18 5.63
C LEU A 179 5.62 7.37 5.09
N SER A 180 6.39 8.32 5.62
CA SER A 180 7.76 8.60 5.18
C SER A 180 8.74 7.49 5.54
N LYS A 181 8.47 6.74 6.62
CA LYS A 181 9.24 5.54 7.01
C LYS A 181 9.01 4.35 6.09
N ARG A 182 8.01 4.39 5.20
CA ARG A 182 7.73 3.27 4.30
C ARG A 182 8.81 3.21 3.19
N PRO A 183 9.31 2.02 2.85
CA PRO A 183 10.14 1.80 1.67
C PRO A 183 9.46 2.38 0.42
N LYS A 184 10.18 3.21 -0.33
CA LYS A 184 9.71 3.83 -1.58
C LYS A 184 9.86 2.91 -2.80
N VAL A 185 10.39 1.71 -2.59
CA VAL A 185 10.69 0.77 -3.67
C VAL A 185 9.38 0.14 -4.17
N SER A 186 9.23 0.05 -5.49
CA SER A 186 8.07 -0.56 -6.12
C SER A 186 8.03 -2.05 -5.85
N SER A 187 6.99 -2.54 -5.15
CA SER A 187 6.81 -3.97 -4.93
C SER A 187 6.70 -4.76 -6.23
N ARG A 188 6.12 -4.17 -7.29
CA ARG A 188 6.03 -4.82 -8.61
C ARG A 188 7.40 -5.00 -9.25
N ALA A 189 8.27 -4.00 -9.11
CA ALA A 189 9.64 -4.07 -9.62
C ALA A 189 10.44 -5.14 -8.86
N ILE A 190 10.32 -5.16 -7.53
CA ILE A 190 10.95 -6.19 -6.68
C ILE A 190 10.47 -7.59 -7.08
N SER A 191 9.14 -7.81 -7.17
CA SER A 191 8.57 -9.11 -7.55
C SER A 191 9.07 -9.58 -8.92
N LYS A 192 9.16 -8.67 -9.91
CA LYS A 192 9.63 -9.01 -11.26
C LYS A 192 11.11 -9.41 -11.27
N ASP A 193 11.98 -8.63 -10.61
CA ASP A 193 13.42 -8.95 -10.50
C ASP A 193 13.63 -10.29 -9.78
N LEU A 194 12.90 -10.52 -8.69
CA LEU A 194 13.01 -11.74 -7.90
C LEU A 194 12.57 -12.99 -8.68
N LEU A 195 11.42 -12.94 -9.35
CA LEU A 195 10.93 -14.05 -10.17
C LEU A 195 11.82 -14.30 -11.40
N SER A 196 12.38 -13.25 -12.01
CA SER A 196 13.35 -13.42 -13.10
C SER A 196 14.62 -14.15 -12.65
N ARG A 197 15.10 -13.88 -11.43
CA ARG A 197 16.26 -14.59 -10.86
C ARG A 197 15.95 -16.05 -10.57
N ILE A 198 14.76 -16.35 -10.06
CA ILE A 198 14.29 -17.72 -9.86
C ILE A 198 14.22 -18.45 -11.20
N ASP A 199 13.73 -17.79 -12.26
CA ASP A 199 13.66 -18.40 -13.58
C ASP A 199 15.05 -18.71 -14.16
N HIS A 200 16.04 -17.84 -13.95
CA HIS A 200 17.44 -18.12 -14.30
C HIS A 200 18.00 -19.29 -13.49
N LEU A 201 17.71 -19.34 -12.18
CA LEU A 201 18.11 -20.45 -11.33
C LEU A 201 17.52 -21.77 -11.82
N PHE A 202 16.24 -21.79 -12.19
CA PHE A 202 15.61 -22.96 -12.79
C PHE A 202 16.23 -23.35 -14.12
N GLN A 203 16.59 -22.37 -14.97
CA GLN A 203 17.33 -22.66 -16.21
C GLN A 203 18.68 -23.31 -15.89
N GLY A 204 19.34 -22.90 -14.81
CA GLY A 204 20.59 -23.52 -14.38
C GLY A 204 20.46 -24.93 -13.86
N VAL A 205 19.38 -25.22 -13.13
CA VAL A 205 19.07 -26.60 -12.72
C VAL A 205 18.79 -27.47 -13.96
N GLU A 206 18.01 -26.97 -14.92
CA GLU A 206 17.70 -27.67 -16.16
C GLU A 206 18.97 -27.94 -17.01
N LEU A 207 19.86 -26.96 -17.13
CA LEU A 207 21.13 -27.12 -17.85
C LEU A 207 22.05 -28.11 -17.15
N ALA A 208 22.19 -28.05 -15.82
CA ALA A 208 23.00 -28.99 -15.06
C ALA A 208 22.52 -30.44 -15.26
N TYR A 209 21.20 -30.64 -15.34
CA TYR A 209 20.61 -31.94 -15.61
C TYR A 209 20.89 -32.45 -17.04
N ILE A 210 20.90 -31.57 -18.04
CA ILE A 210 21.23 -31.94 -19.42
C ILE A 210 22.72 -32.32 -19.51
N VAL A 211 23.60 -31.53 -18.89
CA VAL A 211 25.04 -31.82 -18.88
C VAL A 211 25.33 -33.15 -18.18
N SER A 212 24.64 -33.46 -17.08
CA SER A 212 24.81 -34.74 -16.39
C SER A 212 24.28 -35.97 -17.14
N LEU A 213 23.57 -35.78 -18.27
CA LEU A 213 23.17 -36.85 -19.18
C LEU A 213 24.22 -37.12 -20.28
N GLU A 214 25.02 -36.11 -20.63
CA GLU A 214 25.99 -36.17 -21.73
C GLU A 214 27.37 -36.64 -21.25
N ASP A 215 27.74 -36.29 -20.03
CA ASP A 215 28.99 -36.70 -19.41
C ASP A 215 28.78 -37.99 -18.56
N ASP A 216 29.63 -39.01 -18.75
CA ASP A 216 29.81 -40.11 -17.79
C ASP A 216 30.54 -39.52 -16.55
N VAL A 217 29.84 -38.72 -15.73
CA VAL A 217 30.54 -37.79 -14.85
C VAL A 217 31.13 -38.44 -13.60
N ASP A 218 32.40 -38.11 -13.39
CA ASP A 218 33.16 -38.12 -12.15
C ASP A 218 32.36 -37.77 -10.88
N ALA A 219 32.83 -38.30 -9.74
CA ALA A 219 32.24 -38.15 -8.40
C ALA A 219 32.05 -36.71 -7.86
N ALA A 220 32.44 -35.68 -8.62
CA ALA A 220 32.42 -34.26 -8.22
C ALA A 220 31.16 -33.48 -8.64
N THR A 221 30.30 -34.06 -9.47
CA THR A 221 29.04 -33.44 -9.93
C THR A 221 27.81 -34.05 -9.28
N ASP A 222 26.69 -33.33 -9.34
CA ASP A 222 25.39 -33.84 -8.89
C ASP A 222 24.99 -35.05 -9.73
N SER A 223 24.48 -36.10 -9.09
CA SER A 223 23.99 -37.25 -9.84
C SER A 223 22.74 -36.88 -10.63
N HIS A 224 22.52 -37.57 -11.75
CA HIS A 224 21.32 -37.39 -12.56
C HIS A 224 20.03 -37.56 -11.74
N GLU A 225 20.02 -38.52 -10.82
CA GLU A 225 18.86 -38.81 -9.95
C GLU A 225 18.61 -37.69 -8.93
N GLU A 226 19.66 -37.12 -8.35
CA GLU A 226 19.57 -35.98 -7.42
C GLU A 226 18.97 -34.74 -8.11
N LEU A 227 19.42 -34.44 -9.33
CA LEU A 227 18.89 -33.33 -10.12
C LEU A 227 17.44 -33.58 -10.59
N ALA A 228 17.10 -34.81 -10.95
CA ALA A 228 15.73 -35.19 -11.30
C ALA A 228 14.78 -34.98 -10.11
N LEU A 229 15.21 -35.35 -8.89
CA LEU A 229 14.45 -35.14 -7.65
C LEU A 229 14.26 -33.65 -7.35
N LEU A 230 15.31 -32.85 -7.52
CA LEU A 230 15.24 -31.39 -7.37
C LEU A 230 14.23 -30.77 -8.35
N ILE A 231 14.32 -31.11 -9.64
CA ILE A 231 13.39 -30.64 -10.68
C ILE A 231 11.95 -31.01 -10.32
N LYS A 232 11.71 -32.25 -9.87
CA LYS A 232 10.38 -32.73 -9.47
C LYS A 232 9.83 -31.90 -8.30
N THR A 233 10.64 -31.64 -7.28
CA THR A 233 10.25 -30.85 -6.10
C THR A 233 9.93 -29.40 -6.45
N LEU A 234 10.76 -28.76 -7.29
CA LEU A 234 10.53 -27.40 -7.80
C LEU A 234 9.28 -27.31 -8.68
N ASN A 235 9.00 -28.35 -9.45
CA ASN A 235 7.77 -28.47 -10.25
C ASN A 235 6.53 -28.56 -9.36
N GLN A 236 6.54 -29.41 -8.34
CA GLN A 236 5.44 -29.53 -7.39
C GLN A 236 5.12 -28.18 -6.73
N LEU A 237 6.14 -27.46 -6.28
CA LEU A 237 5.97 -26.11 -5.73
C LEU A 237 5.31 -25.18 -6.75
N SER A 238 5.83 -25.15 -7.98
CA SER A 238 5.32 -24.28 -9.04
C SER A 238 3.86 -24.61 -9.41
N GLU A 239 3.48 -25.89 -9.40
CA GLU A 239 2.10 -26.31 -9.61
C GLU A 239 1.16 -25.85 -8.50
N MET A 240 1.57 -25.96 -7.23
CA MET A 240 0.75 -25.51 -6.10
C MET A 240 0.39 -24.02 -6.23
N TYR A 241 1.38 -23.18 -6.52
CA TYR A 241 1.17 -21.74 -6.68
C TYR A 241 0.37 -21.41 -7.95
N TYR A 242 0.56 -22.18 -9.04
CA TYR A 242 -0.26 -22.04 -10.24
C TYR A 242 -1.73 -22.35 -9.97
N LYS A 243 -2.00 -23.45 -9.25
CA LYS A 243 -3.37 -23.85 -8.86
C LYS A 243 -4.00 -22.79 -7.95
N SER A 244 -3.26 -22.28 -6.95
CA SER A 244 -3.71 -21.18 -6.09
C SER A 244 -4.13 -19.95 -6.90
N ALA A 245 -3.27 -19.50 -7.82
CA ALA A 245 -3.56 -18.35 -8.68
C ALA A 245 -4.81 -18.57 -9.55
N LYS A 246 -4.95 -19.76 -10.15
CA LYS A 246 -6.11 -20.12 -10.98
C LYS A 246 -7.42 -20.14 -10.19
N LEU A 247 -7.41 -20.71 -8.97
CA LEU A 247 -8.59 -20.75 -8.10
C LEU A 247 -9.07 -19.35 -7.74
N ARG A 248 -8.14 -18.42 -7.47
CA ARG A 248 -8.50 -17.02 -7.22
C ARG A 248 -9.10 -16.33 -8.43
N GLU A 249 -8.52 -16.53 -9.61
CA GLU A 249 -9.05 -15.96 -10.84
C GLU A 249 -10.50 -16.39 -11.07
N GLN A 250 -10.78 -17.68 -10.90
CA GLN A 250 -12.14 -18.22 -10.99
C GLN A 250 -13.08 -17.63 -9.93
N ASN A 251 -12.62 -17.49 -8.68
CA ASN A 251 -13.43 -16.89 -7.62
C ASN A 251 -13.72 -15.40 -7.89
N ASN A 252 -12.75 -14.65 -8.40
CA ASN A 252 -12.93 -13.25 -8.77
C ASN A 252 -13.92 -13.10 -9.93
N GLN A 253 -13.84 -13.95 -10.95
CA GLN A 253 -14.81 -13.98 -12.05
C GLN A 253 -16.23 -14.29 -11.54
N ARG A 254 -16.39 -15.28 -10.65
CA ARG A 254 -17.69 -15.60 -10.04
C ARG A 254 -18.25 -14.44 -9.23
N ASN A 255 -17.40 -13.72 -8.49
CA ASN A 255 -17.82 -12.57 -7.70
C ASN A 255 -18.20 -11.37 -8.57
N ALA A 256 -17.51 -11.15 -9.70
CA ALA A 256 -17.86 -10.12 -10.67
C ALA A 256 -19.24 -10.39 -11.28
N VAL A 257 -19.50 -11.61 -11.76
CA VAL A 257 -20.81 -12.01 -12.32
C VAL A 257 -21.93 -11.84 -11.29
N LYS A 258 -21.68 -12.18 -10.02
CA LYS A 258 -22.66 -11.96 -8.93
C LYS A 258 -22.94 -10.49 -8.64
N ALA A 259 -21.95 -9.62 -8.79
CA ALA A 259 -22.12 -8.17 -8.60
C ALA A 259 -22.92 -7.56 -9.75
N ASP A 260 -22.65 -8.00 -10.99
CA ASP A 260 -23.39 -7.56 -12.17
C ASP A 260 -24.87 -7.99 -12.10
N ASN A 261 -25.14 -9.24 -11.71
CA ASN A 261 -26.52 -9.73 -11.55
C ASN A 261 -27.28 -9.00 -10.42
N LYS A 262 -26.61 -8.66 -9.31
CA LYS A 262 -27.24 -7.87 -8.24
C LYS A 262 -27.54 -6.43 -8.66
N ASN A 263 -26.70 -5.85 -9.52
CA ASN A 263 -26.95 -4.52 -10.05
C ASN A 263 -28.05 -4.53 -11.11
N SER A 264 -28.16 -5.57 -11.94
CA SER A 264 -29.26 -5.71 -12.91
C SER A 264 -30.63 -5.92 -12.24
N ASP A 265 -30.68 -6.68 -11.15
CA ASP A 265 -31.94 -6.93 -10.42
C ASP A 265 -32.39 -5.72 -9.57
N SER A 266 -31.52 -4.72 -9.37
CA SER A 266 -31.86 -3.45 -8.69
C SER A 266 -32.37 -2.34 -9.65
N VAL A 267 -32.39 -2.62 -10.96
CA VAL A 267 -32.93 -1.74 -12.01
C VAL A 267 -34.19 -2.39 -12.58
N VAL A 268 -35.20 -2.58 -11.74
CA VAL A 268 -36.58 -2.77 -12.20
C VAL A 268 -37.43 -1.75 -11.41
N PRO A 269 -38.09 -0.80 -12.11
CA PRO A 269 -38.87 0.27 -11.50
C PRO A 269 -40.11 -0.22 -10.74
#